data_AF-A0A396L1H9-F1
#
_entry.id   AF-A0A396L1H9-F1
#
_cell.length_a   1.000
_cell.length_b   1.000
_cell.length_c   1.000
_cell.angle_alpha   90.00
_cell.angle_beta   90.00
_cell.angle_gamma   90.00
#
_symmetry.space_group_name_H-M   'P 1'
#
loop_
_entity.id
_entity.type
_entity.pdbx_description
1 polymer ?
#
loop_
_entity_poly.entity_id
_entity_poly.type
_entity_poly.pdbx_seq_one_letter_code
_entity_poly.pdbx_strand_id
1 'polypeptide(L)' 'MHLSEAKKKSMIEKWAEKHKALVSCPGCNEAIREDDDLETIEYIKTRRGTEIFLHRGCVEKVWKGRGRQ' A
#
# COMPACT_ATOMS: atom_id res chain seq x y z
N MET A 1 13.71 2.62 -4.25
CA MET A 1 14.06 3.31 -2.99
C MET A 1 13.53 2.44 -1.86
N HIS A 2 14.42 1.84 -1.06
CA HIS A 2 13.98 1.08 0.11
C HIS A 2 13.59 2.09 1.21
N LEU A 3 12.29 2.20 1.52
CA LEU A 3 11.82 3.04 2.63
C LEU A 3 12.04 2.27 3.93
N SER A 4 12.56 2.93 4.96
CA SER A 4 12.59 2.35 6.31
C SER A 4 11.17 2.14 6.83
N GLU A 5 10.98 1.14 7.69
CA GLU A 5 9.69 0.83 8.31
C GLU A 5 9.08 2.04 9.01
N ALA A 6 9.89 2.78 9.78
CA ALA A 6 9.46 4.01 10.45
C ALA A 6 8.85 5.05 9.48
N LYS A 7 9.40 5.15 8.27
CA LYS A 7 8.88 6.08 7.25
C LYS A 7 7.58 5.55 6.64
N LYS A 8 7.48 4.24 6.36
CA LYS A 8 6.23 3.62 5.91
C LYS A 8 5.13 3.80 6.95
N LYS A 9 5.45 3.59 8.24
CA LYS A 9 4.53 3.77 9.37
C LYS A 9 3.92 5.17 9.38
N SER A 10 4.78 6.20 9.39
CA SER A 10 4.34 7.60 9.37
C SER A 10 3.50 7.94 8.14
N MET A 11 3.75 7.30 6.99
CA MET A 11 2.97 7.52 5.77
C MET A 11 1.60 6.85 5.82
N ILE A 12 1.50 5.64 6.37
CA ILE A 12 0.24 4.91 6.57
C ILE A 12 -0.66 5.67 7.55
N GLU A 13 -0.12 6.12 8.67
CA GLU A 13 -0.85 6.90 9.69
C GLU A 13 -1.43 8.18 9.09
N LYS A 14 -0.60 8.99 8.41
CA LYS A 14 -1.04 10.21 7.73
C LYS A 14 -2.10 9.96 6.67
N TRP A 15 -1.97 8.87 5.91
CA TRP A 15 -2.97 8.49 4.93
C TRP A 15 -4.29 8.16 5.61
N ALA A 16 -4.25 7.38 6.70
CA ALA A 16 -5.44 6.97 7.43
C ALA A 16 -6.16 8.15 8.07
N GLU A 17 -5.43 9.10 8.66
CA GLU A 17 -5.99 10.33 9.21
C GLU A 17 -6.65 11.21 8.13
N LYS A 18 -5.96 11.36 6.98
CA LYS A 18 -6.43 12.17 5.85
C LYS A 18 -7.67 11.61 5.19
N HIS A 19 -7.74 10.29 5.03
CA HIS A 19 -8.83 9.60 4.34
C HIS A 19 -9.93 9.11 5.29
N LYS A 20 -9.73 9.23 6.61
CA LYS A 20 -10.64 8.72 7.67
C LYS A 20 -10.99 7.23 7.46
N ALA A 21 -10.04 6.46 6.93
CA ALA A 21 -10.19 5.07 6.57
C ALA A 21 -8.88 4.32 6.75
N LEU A 22 -8.94 3.00 6.96
CA LEU A 22 -7.75 2.16 6.95
C LEU A 22 -7.22 2.03 5.52
N VAL A 23 -5.89 2.02 5.39
CA VAL A 23 -5.24 1.66 4.14
C VAL A 23 -5.64 0.22 3.82
N SER A 24 -6.08 -0.04 2.59
CA SER A 24 -6.41 -1.39 2.14
C SER A 24 -5.51 -1.81 1.00
N CYS A 25 -5.04 -3.05 1.03
CA CYS A 25 -4.23 -3.60 -0.04
C CYS A 25 -5.12 -3.88 -1.26
N PRO A 26 -4.87 -3.27 -2.44
CA PRO A 26 -5.69 -3.50 -3.63
C PRO A 26 -5.57 -4.92 -4.22
N GLY A 27 -4.62 -5.74 -3.76
CA GLY A 27 -4.42 -7.11 -4.26
C GLY A 27 -5.07 -8.22 -3.43
N CYS A 28 -5.37 -7.98 -2.16
CA CYS A 28 -6.07 -8.95 -1.29
C CYS A 28 -7.24 -8.35 -0.50
N ASN A 29 -7.45 -7.04 -0.57
CA ASN A 29 -8.46 -6.27 0.17
C ASN A 29 -8.30 -6.30 1.70
N GLU A 30 -7.20 -6.82 2.22
CA GLU A 30 -6.90 -6.77 3.65
C GLU A 30 -6.45 -5.36 4.05
N ALA A 31 -6.81 -4.97 5.27
CA ALA A 31 -6.39 -3.70 5.85
C ALA A 31 -4.89 -3.77 6.20
N ILE A 32 -4.15 -2.75 5.81
CA ILE A 32 -2.75 -2.54 6.18
C ILE A 32 -2.76 -1.57 7.37
N ARG A 33 -2.33 -2.05 8.53
CA ARG A 33 -2.18 -1.25 9.74
C ARG A 33 -0.74 -0.81 9.91
N GLU A 34 -0.57 0.18 10.77
CA GLU A 34 0.75 0.70 11.13
C GLU A 34 1.62 -0.28 11.93
N ASP A 35 0.98 -1.29 12.54
CA ASP A 35 1.61 -2.36 13.34
C ASP A 35 1.85 -3.66 12.54
N ASP A 36 1.46 -3.70 11.26
CA ASP A 36 1.77 -4.81 10.37
C ASP A 36 3.27 -4.85 10.04
N ASP A 37 3.75 -5.99 9.54
CA ASP A 37 5.12 -6.15 9.06
C ASP A 37 5.37 -5.26 7.83
N LEU A 38 5.89 -4.05 8.08
CA LEU A 38 6.05 -3.01 7.07
C LEU A 38 7.16 -3.33 6.07
N GLU A 39 8.03 -4.30 6.34
CA GLU A 39 8.99 -4.83 5.37
C GLU A 39 8.27 -5.46 4.17
N THR A 40 7.14 -6.13 4.42
CA THR A 40 6.32 -6.72 3.36
C THR A 40 5.42 -5.72 2.63
N ILE A 41 5.37 -4.45 3.04
CA ILE A 41 4.54 -3.40 2.40
C ILE A 41 5.35 -2.58 1.39
N GLU A 42 4.87 -2.51 0.16
CA GLU A 42 5.37 -1.64 -0.90
C GLU A 42 4.54 -0.36 -0.97
N TYR A 43 5.22 0.78 -1.11
CA TYR A 43 4.61 2.08 -1.36
C TYR A 43 4.86 2.52 -2.78
N ILE A 44 3.79 2.89 -3.48
CA ILE A 44 3.82 3.36 -4.86
C ILE A 44 3.08 4.68 -4.94
N LYS A 45 3.78 5.72 -5.41
CA LYS A 45 3.17 7.01 -5.77
C LYS A 45 3.01 7.07 -7.28
N THR A 46 1.78 7.12 -7.75
CA THR A 46 1.49 7.26 -9.19
C THR A 46 1.82 8.66 -9.68
N ARG A 47 2.01 8.84 -10.99
CA ARG A 47 2.22 10.17 -11.61
C ARG A 47 1.09 11.16 -11.33
N ARG A 48 -0.13 10.68 -11.05
CA ARG A 48 -1.29 11.53 -10.69
C ARG A 48 -1.32 11.91 -9.21
N GLY A 49 -0.32 11.52 -8.43
CA GLY A 49 -0.23 11.82 -7.00
C GLY A 49 -0.96 10.84 -6.09
N THR A 50 -1.66 9.83 -6.63
CA THR A 50 -2.29 8.78 -5.83
C THR A 50 -1.24 7.93 -5.14
N GLU A 51 -1.41 7.77 -3.84
CA GLU A 51 -0.56 6.99 -2.95
C GLU A 51 -1.20 5.62 -2.74
N ILE A 52 -0.45 4.56 -3.05
CA ILE A 52 -0.91 3.16 -2.99
C ILE A 52 0.05 2.39 -2.10
N PHE A 53 -0.51 1.72 -1.10
CA PHE A 53 0.19 0.75 -0.27
C PHE A 53 -0.33 -0.64 -0.58
N LEU A 54 0.56 -1.62 -0.71
CA LEU A 54 0.19 -2.99 -0.99
C LEU A 54 1.21 -3.96 -0.43
N HIS A 55 0.79 -5.20 -0.14
CA HIS A 55 1.74 -6.27 0.15
C HIS A 55 2.63 -6.53 -1.07
N ARG A 56 3.91 -6.81 -0.84
CA ARG A 56 4.89 -7.17 -1.86
C ARG A 56 4.44 -8.39 -2.66
N GLY A 57 3.83 -9.38 -2.00
CA GLY A 57 3.21 -10.54 -2.65
C GLY A 57 1.94 -10.23 -3.45
N CYS A 58 1.36 -9.05 -3.28
CA CYS A 58 0.18 -8.58 -4.03
C CYS A 58 0.55 -7.71 -5.24
N VAL A 59 1.81 -7.30 -5.41
CA VAL A 59 2.28 -6.48 -6.53
C VAL A 59 1.85 -7.09 -7.86
N GLU A 60 2.13 -8.38 -8.06
CA GLU A 60 1.72 -9.06 -9.28
C GLU A 60 0.21 -9.11 -9.48
N LYS A 61 -0.59 -9.26 -8.41
CA LYS A 61 -2.06 -9.30 -8.52
C LYS A 61 -2.65 -7.94 -8.91
N VAL A 62 -2.02 -6.85 -8.46
CA VAL A 62 -2.45 -5.48 -8.75
C VAL A 62 -2.06 -5.08 -10.18
N TRP A 63 -0.87 -5.48 -10.64
CA TRP A 63 -0.33 -5.07 -11.94
C TRP A 63 -0.54 -6.06 -13.09
N LYS A 64 -0.78 -7.35 -12.81
CA LYS A 64 -1.41 -8.25 -13.78
C LYS A 64 -2.85 -7.80 -13.89
N GLY A 65 -3.06 -6.75 -14.68
CA GLY A 65 -4.37 -6.31 -15.08
C GLY A 65 -5.14 -7.54 -15.53
N ARG A 66 -6.43 -7.58 -15.22
CA ARG A 66 -7.34 -8.50 -15.87
C ARG A 66 -7.19 -8.26 -17.37
N GLY A 67 -6.33 -9.04 -18.02
CA GLY A 67 -6.47 -9.32 -19.43
C GLY A 67 -7.89 -9.79 -19.55
N ARG A 68 -8.71 -9.01 -20.23
CA ARG A 68 -9.95 -9.51 -20.82
C ARG A 68 -9.63 -10.89 -21.40
N GLN A 69 -10.16 -11.93 -20.77
CA GLN A 69 -10.46 -13.18 -21.44
C GLN A 69 -11.94 -13.11 -21.77
#